data_AF-A0A8H3WRM6-F1
#
_entry.id   AF-A0A8H3WRM6-F1
#
_cell.length_a   1.000
_cell.length_b   1.000
_cell.length_c   1.000
_cell.angle_alpha   90.00
_cell.angle_beta   90.00
_cell.angle_gamma   90.00
#
_symmetry.space_group_name_H-M   'P 1'
#
loop_
_entity.id
_entity.type
_entity.pdbx_description
1 polymer ?
#
loop_
_entity_poly.entity_id
_entity_poly.type
_entity_poly.pdbx_seq_one_letter_code
_entity_poly.pdbx_strand_id
1 'polypeptide(L)'
;MGRKLSEDLCWRVVYLYNDGFSEHKIASILYISQSVISKILQNFHHWGCVTNPFKELPGCRKLFNSEEMVILKQLVQEKVDWYLDELVYEMERMTEKRASIAVFQILWNYT
;
A
#
# COMPACT_ATOMS: atom_id res chain seq x y z
N MET A 1 -12.45 -6.67 11.53
CA MET A 1 -12.60 -6.68 10.07
C MET A 1 -13.65 -5.64 9.67
N GLY A 2 -13.25 -4.56 9.01
CA GLY A 2 -14.20 -3.56 8.51
C GLY A 2 -14.91 -4.11 7.27
N ARG A 3 -16.24 -4.19 7.27
CA ARG A 3 -17.02 -4.54 6.08
C ARG A 3 -16.79 -3.45 5.03
N LYS A 4 -16.35 -3.84 3.83
CA LYS A 4 -16.20 -2.92 2.69
C LYS A 4 -17.59 -2.45 2.26
N LEU A 5 -17.77 -1.15 2.07
CA LEU A 5 -18.99 -0.60 1.46
C LEU A 5 -19.12 -1.11 0.03
N SER A 6 -20.36 -1.42 -0.37
CA SER A 6 -20.66 -1.78 -1.75
C SER A 6 -20.36 -0.61 -2.69
N GLU A 7 -19.82 -0.91 -3.87
CA GLU A 7 -19.54 0.10 -4.89
C GLU A 7 -20.82 0.81 -5.36
N ASP A 8 -21.93 0.08 -5.45
CA ASP A 8 -23.24 0.67 -5.76
C ASP A 8 -23.65 1.75 -4.74
N LEU A 9 -23.51 1.46 -3.44
CA LEU A 9 -23.85 2.41 -2.37
C LEU A 9 -22.97 3.66 -2.42
N CYS A 10 -21.70 3.45 -2.73
CA CYS A 10 -20.70 4.45 -2.98
C CYS A 10 -21.06 5.37 -4.17
N TRP A 11 -21.49 4.80 -5.29
CA TRP A 11 -21.96 5.58 -6.45
C TRP A 11 -23.26 6.34 -6.17
N ARG A 12 -24.18 5.77 -5.38
CA ARG A 12 -25.41 6.48 -4.96
C ARG A 12 -25.11 7.77 -4.18
N VAL A 13 -24.07 7.77 -3.36
CA VAL A 13 -23.60 8.99 -2.67
C VAL A 13 -23.19 10.05 -3.70
N VAL A 14 -22.42 9.67 -4.72
CA VAL A 14 -21.95 10.60 -5.76
C VAL A 14 -23.11 11.16 -6.58
N TYR A 15 -24.06 10.31 -7.00
CA TYR A 15 -25.24 10.76 -7.75
C TYR A 15 -26.08 11.77 -6.96
N LEU A 16 -26.40 11.46 -5.70
CA LEU A 16 -27.17 12.38 -4.86
C LEU A 16 -26.41 13.70 -4.58
N TYR A 17 -25.09 13.64 -4.44
CA TYR A 17 -24.29 14.85 -4.30
C TYR A 17 -24.32 15.71 -5.57
N ASN A 18 -24.23 15.08 -6.74
CA ASN A 18 -24.32 15.77 -8.04
C ASN A 18 -25.71 16.35 -8.32
N ASP A 19 -26.77 15.75 -7.76
CA ASP A 19 -28.14 16.28 -7.77
C ASP A 19 -28.34 17.47 -6.81
N GLY A 20 -27.30 17.86 -6.07
CA GLY A 20 -27.29 19.04 -5.19
C GLY A 20 -27.74 18.76 -3.75
N PHE A 21 -27.88 17.50 -3.33
CA PHE A 21 -28.19 17.19 -1.94
C PHE A 21 -26.99 17.44 -1.01
N SER A 22 -27.26 17.98 0.19
CA SER A 22 -26.22 18.15 1.22
C SER A 22 -25.80 16.79 1.81
N GLU A 23 -24.55 16.68 2.28
CA GLU A 23 -24.04 15.45 2.89
C GLU A 23 -24.92 14.94 4.04
N HIS A 24 -25.48 15.84 4.85
CA HIS A 24 -26.39 15.47 5.94
C HIS A 24 -27.70 14.86 5.42
N LYS A 25 -28.23 15.39 4.31
CA LYS A 25 -29.44 14.84 3.69
C LYS A 25 -29.17 13.47 3.08
N ILE A 26 -28.02 13.30 2.43
CA ILE A 26 -27.56 12.03 1.89
C ILE A 26 -27.36 10.99 3.00
N ALA A 27 -26.76 11.39 4.12
CA ALA A 27 -26.57 10.55 5.32
C ALA A 27 -27.90 10.01 5.84
N SER A 28 -28.92 10.87 5.88
CA SER A 28 -30.26 10.51 6.32
C SER A 28 -30.98 9.58 5.32
N ILE A 29 -30.78 9.77 4.02
CA ILE A 29 -31.41 8.95 2.96
C ILE A 29 -30.79 7.55 2.89
N LEU A 30 -29.46 7.47 2.92
CA LEU A 30 -28.73 6.21 2.74
C LEU A 30 -28.44 5.48 4.06
N TYR A 31 -28.78 6.10 5.20
CA TYR A 31 -28.48 5.60 6.55
C TYR A 31 -26.99 5.31 6.76
N ILE A 32 -26.13 6.21 6.26
CA ILE A 32 -24.67 6.13 6.36
C ILE A 32 -24.16 7.31 7.21
N SER A 33 -23.08 7.11 7.95
CA SER A 33 -22.46 8.22 8.67
C SER A 33 -21.93 9.29 7.72
N GLN A 34 -22.08 10.55 8.11
CA GLN A 34 -21.57 11.68 7.33
C GLN A 34 -20.07 11.56 7.04
N SER A 35 -19.28 11.08 8.01
CA SER A 35 -17.84 10.85 7.85
C SER A 35 -17.48 9.87 6.73
N VAL A 36 -18.34 8.90 6.42
CA VAL A 36 -18.14 7.97 5.31
C VAL A 36 -18.48 8.65 3.99
N ILE A 37 -19.54 9.45 3.96
CA ILE A 37 -19.93 10.25 2.79
C ILE A 37 -18.81 11.23 2.42
N SER A 38 -18.29 12.00 3.38
CA SER A 38 -17.21 12.95 3.11
C SER A 38 -15.97 12.24 2.54
N LYS A 39 -15.62 11.05 3.04
CA LYS A 39 -14.51 10.24 2.50
C LYS A 39 -14.77 9.76 1.07
N ILE A 40 -15.99 9.32 0.77
CA ILE A 40 -16.40 8.90 -0.57
C ILE A 40 -16.27 10.07 -1.56
N LEU A 41 -16.79 11.24 -1.18
CA LEU A 41 -16.72 12.44 -2.02
C LEU A 41 -15.28 12.92 -2.20
N GLN A 42 -14.45 12.92 -1.15
CA GLN A 42 -13.03 13.24 -1.27
C GLN A 42 -12.30 12.33 -2.26
N ASN A 43 -12.53 11.01 -2.19
CA ASN A 43 -11.95 10.07 -3.15
C ASN A 43 -12.43 10.36 -4.57
N PHE A 44 -13.74 10.62 -4.74
CA PHE A 44 -14.31 10.95 -6.04
C PHE A 44 -13.75 12.26 -6.62
N HIS A 45 -13.60 13.31 -5.82
CA HIS A 45 -13.01 14.57 -6.25
C HIS A 45 -11.53 14.42 -6.62
N HIS A 46 -10.79 13.56 -5.92
CA HIS A 46 -9.36 13.38 -6.17
C HIS A 46 -9.08 12.50 -7.39
N TRP A 47 -9.84 11.42 -7.57
CA TRP A 47 -9.54 10.38 -8.57
C TRP A 47 -10.58 10.25 -9.68
N GLY A 48 -11.76 10.85 -9.54
CA GLY A 48 -12.89 10.66 -10.47
C GLY A 48 -13.63 9.33 -10.31
N CYS A 49 -13.31 8.54 -9.29
CA CYS A 49 -13.91 7.23 -9.05
C CYS A 49 -14.10 6.96 -7.55
N VAL A 50 -15.06 6.11 -7.21
CA VAL A 50 -15.39 5.86 -5.79
C VAL A 50 -14.50 4.81 -5.14
N THR A 51 -13.86 3.97 -5.95
CA THR A 51 -12.81 3.05 -5.53
C THR A 51 -11.46 3.64 -5.90
N ASN A 52 -10.51 3.62 -4.96
CA ASN A 52 -9.13 4.03 -5.27
C ASN A 52 -8.55 3.04 -6.30
N PRO A 53 -8.16 3.50 -7.52
CA PRO A 53 -7.65 2.64 -8.58
C PRO A 53 -6.26 2.09 -8.25
N PHE A 54 -5.51 2.79 -7.40
CA PHE A 54 -4.20 2.39 -6.88
C PHE A 54 -4.30 1.71 -5.52
N LYS A 55 -5.49 1.21 -5.16
CA LYS A 55 -5.66 0.31 -4.02
C LYS A 55 -5.14 -1.07 -4.40
N GLU A 56 -3.87 -1.13 -4.79
CA GLU A 56 -3.17 -2.39 -4.99
C GLU A 56 -3.31 -3.26 -3.73
N LEU A 57 -3.16 -4.58 -3.92
CA LEU A 57 -3.06 -5.52 -2.82
C LEU A 57 -2.01 -4.98 -1.83
N PRO A 58 -2.34 -4.86 -0.53
CA PRO A 58 -1.36 -4.42 0.45
C PRO A 58 -0.14 -5.35 0.39
N GLY A 59 1.00 -4.81 -0.04
CA GLY A 59 2.23 -5.57 -0.24
C GLY A 59 3.13 -4.88 -1.25
N CYS A 60 4.20 -4.23 -0.77
CA CYS A 60 5.27 -3.80 -1.66
C CYS A 60 5.87 -5.04 -2.33
N ARG A 61 6.06 -5.02 -3.65
CA ARG A 61 6.80 -6.09 -4.33
C ARG A 61 8.20 -6.13 -3.73
N LYS A 62 8.53 -7.22 -3.03
CA LYS A 62 9.87 -7.39 -2.45
C LYS A 62 10.89 -7.41 -3.58
N LEU A 63 11.98 -6.67 -3.41
CA LEU A 63 13.09 -6.65 -4.36
C LEU A 63 13.75 -8.04 -4.47
N PHE A 64 13.81 -8.75 -3.34
CA PHE A 64 14.30 -10.12 -3.26
C PHE A 64 13.16 -11.15 -3.14
N ASN A 65 13.32 -12.26 -3.83
CA ASN A 65 12.50 -13.45 -3.74
C ASN A 65 12.80 -14.22 -2.45
N SER A 66 12.00 -15.25 -2.13
CA SER A 66 12.18 -16.06 -0.92
C SER A 66 13.55 -16.74 -0.84
N GLU A 67 14.08 -17.24 -1.97
CA GLU A 67 15.38 -17.90 -2.05
C GLU A 67 16.52 -16.91 -1.82
N GLU A 68 16.46 -15.75 -2.47
CA GLU A 68 17.43 -14.66 -2.32
C GLU A 68 17.43 -14.10 -0.88
N MET A 69 16.28 -14.10 -0.20
CA MET A 69 16.20 -13.75 1.22
C MET A 69 16.89 -14.77 2.12
N VAL A 70 16.96 -16.04 1.75
CA VAL A 70 17.74 -17.05 2.49
C VAL A 70 19.23 -16.82 2.29
N ILE A 71 19.66 -16.54 1.06
CA ILE A 71 21.05 -16.19 0.75
C ILE A 71 21.49 -14.95 1.54
N LEU A 72 20.64 -13.93 1.61
CA LEU A 72 20.89 -12.74 2.41
C LEU A 72 21.11 -13.10 3.89
N LYS A 73 20.22 -13.91 4.48
CA LYS A 73 20.35 -14.34 5.89
C LYS A 73 21.63 -15.11 6.14
N GLN A 74 22.00 -16.01 5.24
CA GLN A 74 23.24 -16.78 5.30
C GLN A 74 24.45 -15.84 5.26
N LEU A 75 24.48 -14.91 4.30
CA LEU A 75 25.57 -13.95 4.11
C LEU A 75 25.77 -13.07 5.36
N VAL A 76 24.69 -12.59 5.94
CA VAL A 76 24.71 -11.78 7.17
C VAL A 76 25.27 -12.58 8.36
N GLN A 77 24.92 -13.86 8.48
CA GLN A 77 25.44 -14.72 9.54
C GLN A 77 26.92 -15.06 9.35
N GLU A 78 27.38 -15.24 8.12
CA GLU A 78 28.77 -15.59 7.82
C GLU A 78 29.71 -14.38 7.89
N LYS A 79 29.19 -13.18 7.59
CA LYS A 79 29.98 -11.94 7.42
C LYS A 79 29.47 -10.81 8.33
N VAL A 80 29.39 -11.08 9.64
CA VAL A 80 28.89 -10.12 10.64
C VAL A 80 29.73 -8.85 10.71
N ASP A 81 31.05 -8.93 10.44
CA ASP A 81 31.97 -7.81 10.54
C ASP A 81 32.04 -6.92 9.28
N TRP A 82 31.28 -7.24 8.23
CA TRP A 82 31.34 -6.51 6.96
C TRP A 82 30.47 -5.27 6.98
N TYR A 83 30.92 -4.24 6.26
CA TYR A 83 30.13 -3.03 6.08
C TYR A 83 28.94 -3.28 5.15
N LEU A 84 27.92 -2.45 5.32
CA LEU A 84 26.64 -2.62 4.62
C LEU A 84 26.78 -2.51 3.09
N ASP A 85 27.68 -1.66 2.61
CA ASP A 85 27.99 -1.50 1.18
C ASP A 85 28.72 -2.73 0.60
N GLU A 86 29.57 -3.38 1.38
CA GLU A 86 30.24 -4.63 1.00
C GLU A 86 29.23 -5.77 0.86
N LEU A 87 28.26 -5.85 1.79
CA LEU A 87 27.17 -6.82 1.72
C LEU A 87 26.23 -6.56 0.54
N VAL A 88 25.93 -5.30 0.23
CA VAL A 88 25.14 -4.90 -0.94
C VAL A 88 25.85 -5.30 -2.23
N TYR A 89 27.17 -5.06 -2.31
CA TYR A 89 27.97 -5.46 -3.47
C TYR A 89 27.97 -6.97 -3.69
N GLU A 90 28.13 -7.75 -2.61
CA GLU A 90 28.16 -9.20 -2.69
C GLU A 90 26.78 -9.77 -3.09
N MET A 91 25.69 -9.20 -2.55
CA MET A 91 24.33 -9.56 -2.95
C MET A 91 24.01 -9.19 -4.40
N GLU A 92 24.49 -8.05 -4.89
CA GLU A 92 24.37 -7.68 -6.31
C GLU A 92 25.14 -8.67 -7.20
N ARG A 93 26.32 -9.12 -6.76
CA ARG A 93 27.10 -10.14 -7.47
C ARG A 93 26.42 -11.51 -7.51
N MET A 94 25.68 -11.89 -6.47
CA MET A 94 25.01 -13.20 -6.39
C MET A 94 23.62 -13.23 -7.04
N THR A 95 22.88 -12.12 -7.01
CA THR A 95 21.47 -12.06 -7.45
C THR A 95 21.26 -11.23 -8.72
N GLU A 96 22.29 -10.53 -9.20
CA GLU A 96 22.23 -9.56 -10.31
C GLU A 96 21.21 -8.42 -10.07
N LYS A 97 20.75 -8.27 -8.83
CA LYS A 97 19.77 -7.26 -8.44
C LYS A 97 20.44 -6.18 -7.61
N ARG A 98 20.39 -4.97 -8.13
CA ARG A 98 20.89 -3.79 -7.43
C ARG A 98 19.92 -3.35 -6.34
N ALA A 99 20.27 -3.62 -5.09
CA ALA A 99 19.57 -3.05 -3.94
C ALA A 99 20.20 -1.72 -3.56
N SER A 100 19.38 -0.74 -3.16
CA SER A 100 19.93 0.45 -2.50
C SER A 100 20.32 0.12 -1.07
N ILE A 101 21.32 0.83 -0.53
CA ILE A 101 21.74 0.70 0.86
C ILE A 101 20.54 0.87 1.82
N ALA A 102 19.62 1.80 1.50
CA ALA A 102 18.40 2.01 2.28
C ALA A 102 17.47 0.79 2.28
N VAL A 103 17.28 0.13 1.13
CA VAL A 103 16.46 -1.09 1.04
C VAL A 103 17.12 -2.22 1.83
N PHE A 104 18.45 -2.35 1.75
CA PHE A 104 19.20 -3.36 2.48
C PHE A 104 19.15 -3.15 4.00
N GLN A 105 19.29 -1.92 4.46
CA GLN A 105 19.15 -1.55 5.87
C GLN A 105 17.75 -1.87 6.42
N ILE A 106 16.71 -1.64 5.61
CA ILE A 106 15.34 -2.01 5.99
C ILE A 106 15.26 -3.53 6.13
N LEU A 107 15.74 -4.29 5.14
CA LEU A 107 15.70 -5.76 5.17
C LEU A 107 16.49 -6.35 6.34
N TRP A 108 17.64 -5.76 6.66
CA TRP A 108 18.47 -6.13 7.81
C TRP A 108 17.71 -6.06 9.14
N ASN A 109 16.89 -5.04 9.34
CA ASN A 109 16.10 -4.89 10.58
C ASN A 109 14.95 -5.91 10.70
N TYR A 110 14.63 -6.64 9.63
CA TYR A 110 13.57 -7.66 9.60
C TYR A 110 14.10 -9.10 9.45
N THR A 111 15.42 -9.29 9.33
CA THR A 111 16.08 -10.61 9.30
C THR A 111 16.44 -11.08 10.70
#